data_AF-A0A812U8B4-F1
#
_entry.id   AF-A0A812U8B4-F1
#
_cell.length_a   1.000
_cell.length_b   1.000
_cell.length_c   1.000
_cell.angle_alpha   90.00
_cell.angle_beta   90.00
_cell.angle_gamma   90.00
#
_symmetry.space_group_name_H-M   'P 1'
#
loop_
_entity.id
_entity.type
_entity.pdbx_description
1 polymer ?
#
loop_
_entity_poly.entity_id
_entity_poly.type
_entity_poly.pdbx_seq_one_letter_code
_entity_poly.pdbx_strand_id
1 'polypeptide(L)'
;MVFTPSALEERCRSWEKGAPTLKRQPVFSFYSDYTFSLLEPVFRDVCHGADHERLCEATQQQFCQMLDRCDSVDYQSCDDYVDELMTLCSDITRECSGSSFAQWRLGADAESELRKGWIHFVRLIGIRDYDWENVMKCLSDLPEHDEISQTKATTKMVQQAIHQKLLVPLQLWSFLLRAAAGAAGSASPAKRQGYV
;
A
#
# COMPACT_ATOMS: atom_id res chain seq x y z
N MET A 1 30.33 32.61 -16.95
CA MET A 1 29.05 32.92 -16.29
C MET A 1 28.90 31.98 -15.12
N VAL A 2 28.89 32.51 -13.89
CA VAL A 2 28.62 31.72 -12.69
C VAL A 2 27.11 31.69 -12.53
N PHE A 3 26.48 30.52 -12.68
CA PHE A 3 25.06 30.35 -12.42
C PHE A 3 24.86 30.36 -10.90
N THR A 4 24.22 31.41 -10.39
CA THR A 4 23.72 31.42 -9.01
C THR A 4 22.59 30.40 -8.91
N PRO A 5 22.62 29.49 -7.92
CA PRO A 5 21.52 28.57 -7.69
C PRO A 5 20.22 29.34 -7.50
N SER A 6 19.11 28.81 -8.01
CA SER A 6 17.80 29.43 -7.79
C SER A 6 17.44 29.38 -6.30
N ALA A 7 16.62 30.32 -5.82
CA ALA A 7 16.10 30.29 -4.45
C ALA A 7 15.37 28.97 -4.09
N LEU A 8 14.95 28.20 -5.11
CA LEU A 8 14.38 26.86 -4.96
C LEU A 8 15.46 25.81 -4.65
N GLU A 9 16.62 25.88 -5.31
CA GLU A 9 17.77 24.97 -5.09
C GLU A 9 18.42 25.22 -3.73
N GLU A 10 18.51 26.48 -3.28
CA GLU A 10 18.97 26.81 -1.93
C GLU A 10 17.99 26.33 -0.84
N ARG A 11 16.68 26.39 -1.09
CA ARG A 11 15.66 25.80 -0.20
C ARG A 11 15.78 24.28 -0.10
N CYS A 12 15.97 23.59 -1.22
CA CYS A 12 16.17 22.13 -1.23
C CYS A 12 17.46 21.73 -0.47
N ARG A 13 18.55 22.49 -0.61
CA ARG A 13 19.80 22.24 0.16
C ARG A 13 19.66 22.51 1.65
N SER A 14 18.75 23.40 2.07
CA SER A 14 18.46 23.60 3.49
C SER A 14 17.80 22.38 4.15
N TRP A 15 17.17 21.49 3.37
CA TRP A 15 16.56 20.25 3.87
C TRP A 15 17.57 19.12 4.10
N GLU A 16 18.76 19.19 3.50
CA GLU A 16 19.87 18.27 3.76
C GLU A 16 20.57 18.57 5.09
N LYS A 17 20.39 19.79 5.64
CA LYS A 17 20.99 20.19 6.91
C LYS A 17 19.98 20.17 8.04
N GLY A 18 19.79 18.98 8.61
CA GLY A 18 19.47 18.80 10.02
C GLY A 18 18.27 19.58 10.55
N ALA A 19 17.14 19.53 9.85
CA ALA A 19 15.87 19.91 10.47
C ALA A 19 15.56 18.91 11.61
N PRO A 20 15.13 19.37 12.79
CA PRO A 20 14.75 18.48 13.88
C PRO A 20 13.68 17.52 13.35
N THR A 21 13.82 16.25 13.72
CA THR A 21 12.85 15.18 13.45
C THR A 21 11.51 15.57 14.08
N LEU A 22 10.71 16.35 13.33
CA LEU A 22 9.30 16.55 13.59
C LEU A 22 8.69 15.17 13.81
N LYS A 23 7.99 14.98 14.93
CA LYS A 23 7.28 13.74 15.24
C LYS A 23 6.14 13.63 14.22
N ARG A 24 6.40 12.91 13.14
CA ARG A 24 5.48 12.79 12.00
C ARG A 24 4.25 12.03 12.44
N GLN A 25 3.09 12.56 12.07
CA GLN A 25 1.81 11.86 12.23
C GLN A 25 1.72 10.70 11.22
N PRO A 26 1.06 9.59 11.57
CA PRO A 26 0.78 8.51 10.63
C PRO A 26 -0.11 9.06 9.50
N VAL A 27 0.18 8.72 8.24
CA VAL A 27 -0.63 9.15 7.08
C VAL A 27 -1.70 8.11 6.77
N PHE A 28 -1.32 6.84 6.72
CA PHE A 28 -2.20 5.74 6.34
C PHE A 28 -3.21 5.44 7.44
N SER A 29 -2.80 5.52 8.70
CA SER A 29 -3.72 5.40 9.85
C SER A 29 -4.52 6.67 10.14
N PHE A 30 -4.14 7.84 9.61
CA PHE A 30 -4.94 9.08 9.78
C PHE A 30 -6.35 8.94 9.20
N TYR A 31 -6.49 8.15 8.13
CA TYR A 31 -7.78 7.86 7.51
C TYR A 31 -7.90 6.36 7.23
N SER A 32 -7.79 5.56 8.29
CA SER A 32 -7.76 4.09 8.24
C SER A 32 -8.90 3.49 7.42
N ASP A 33 -10.14 3.99 7.59
CA ASP A 33 -11.32 3.49 6.88
C ASP A 33 -11.16 3.64 5.36
N TYR A 34 -10.59 4.77 4.92
CA TYR A 34 -10.31 4.99 3.51
C TYR A 34 -9.18 4.09 3.02
N THR A 35 -8.05 4.03 3.76
CA THR A 35 -6.93 3.14 3.43
C THR A 35 -7.38 1.70 3.25
N PHE A 36 -8.24 1.22 4.15
CA PHE A 36 -8.84 -0.10 4.10
C PHE A 36 -9.78 -0.26 2.89
N SER A 37 -10.63 0.72 2.60
CA SER A 37 -11.55 0.67 1.45
C SER A 37 -10.83 0.48 0.11
N LEU A 38 -9.55 0.86 0.01
CA LEU A 38 -8.73 0.64 -1.17
C LEU A 38 -8.42 -0.85 -1.44
N LEU A 39 -8.71 -1.76 -0.50
CA LEU A 39 -8.64 -3.20 -0.72
C LEU A 39 -9.85 -3.75 -1.49
N GLU A 40 -10.96 -3.00 -1.59
CA GLU A 40 -12.15 -3.44 -2.31
C GLU A 40 -11.82 -3.92 -3.75
N PRO A 41 -11.05 -3.17 -4.58
CA PRO A 41 -10.72 -3.61 -5.92
C PRO A 41 -9.76 -4.82 -5.95
N VAL A 42 -9.06 -5.12 -4.86
CA VAL A 42 -8.17 -6.29 -4.76
C VAL A 42 -8.98 -7.57 -4.75
N PHE A 43 -10.07 -7.60 -3.97
CA PHE A 43 -10.88 -8.81 -3.76
C PHE A 43 -12.12 -8.88 -4.65
N ARG A 44 -12.49 -7.77 -5.30
CA ARG A 44 -13.62 -7.73 -6.24
C ARG A 44 -13.42 -8.77 -7.36
N ASP A 45 -14.43 -9.64 -7.50
CA ASP A 45 -14.53 -10.68 -8.52
C ASP A 45 -13.41 -11.73 -8.50
N VAL A 46 -12.74 -11.93 -7.36
CA VAL A 46 -11.68 -12.95 -7.23
C VAL A 46 -12.27 -14.36 -7.07
N CYS A 47 -13.19 -14.56 -6.11
CA CYS A 47 -13.97 -15.79 -5.96
C CYS A 47 -15.30 -15.50 -5.24
N HIS A 48 -16.22 -16.46 -5.25
CA HIS A 48 -17.47 -16.33 -4.51
C HIS A 48 -17.20 -16.18 -3.01
N GLY A 49 -17.62 -15.04 -2.45
CA GLY A 49 -17.44 -14.72 -1.03
C GLY A 49 -16.09 -14.07 -0.68
N ALA A 50 -15.25 -13.76 -1.66
CA ALA A 50 -14.11 -12.87 -1.44
C ALA A 50 -14.59 -11.44 -1.20
N ASP A 51 -14.28 -10.88 -0.03
CA ASP A 51 -14.68 -9.52 0.30
C ASP A 51 -13.69 -8.90 1.29
N HIS A 52 -13.30 -7.65 1.03
CA HIS A 52 -12.46 -6.88 1.92
C HIS A 52 -13.11 -6.64 3.29
N GLU A 53 -14.46 -6.49 3.36
CA GLU A 53 -15.20 -6.24 4.61
C GLU A 53 -15.06 -7.38 5.64
N ARG A 54 -14.56 -8.54 5.22
CA ARG A 54 -14.31 -9.68 6.11
C ARG A 54 -13.04 -9.51 6.96
N LEU A 55 -12.20 -8.54 6.64
CA LEU A 55 -10.95 -8.29 7.35
C LEU A 55 -11.23 -7.85 8.78
N CYS A 56 -10.65 -8.52 9.77
CA CYS A 56 -10.87 -8.14 11.16
C CYS A 56 -10.16 -6.82 11.52
N GLU A 57 -10.69 -6.12 12.54
CA GLU A 57 -10.16 -4.81 12.97
C GLU A 57 -8.67 -4.87 13.32
N ALA A 58 -8.21 -5.95 13.95
CA ALA A 58 -6.80 -6.14 14.29
C ALA A 58 -5.91 -6.15 13.04
N THR A 59 -6.31 -6.85 11.98
CA THR A 59 -5.54 -6.93 10.73
C THR A 59 -5.64 -5.63 9.94
N GLN A 60 -6.78 -4.92 9.98
CA GLN A 60 -6.91 -3.57 9.41
C GLN A 60 -5.94 -2.57 10.06
N GLN A 61 -5.87 -2.58 11.40
CA GLN A 61 -4.93 -1.75 12.15
C GLN A 61 -3.48 -2.12 11.83
N GLN A 62 -3.16 -3.41 11.79
CA GLN A 62 -1.82 -3.88 11.43
C GLN A 62 -1.41 -3.44 10.03
N PHE A 63 -2.34 -3.46 9.06
CA PHE A 63 -2.08 -2.98 7.70
C PHE A 63 -1.75 -1.50 7.66
N CYS A 64 -2.55 -0.65 8.28
CA CYS A 64 -2.29 0.78 8.32
C CYS A 64 -0.97 1.11 9.05
N GLN A 65 -0.73 0.48 10.20
CA GLN A 65 0.51 0.64 10.96
C GLN A 65 1.74 0.18 10.17
N MET A 66 1.63 -0.93 9.43
CA MET A 66 2.72 -1.40 8.57
C MET A 66 3.03 -0.36 7.48
N LEU A 67 2.00 0.18 6.81
CA LEU A 67 2.19 1.22 5.81
C LEU A 67 2.79 2.51 6.40
N ASP A 68 2.40 2.92 7.60
CA ASP A 68 2.97 4.09 8.27
C ASP A 68 4.44 3.92 8.66
N ARG A 69 4.88 2.70 8.99
CA ARG A 69 6.30 2.40 9.24
C ARG A 69 7.18 2.66 8.01
N CYS A 70 6.62 2.62 6.80
CA CYS A 70 7.35 2.79 5.55
C CYS A 70 8.18 4.08 5.47
N ASP A 71 7.73 5.17 6.10
CA ASP A 71 8.46 6.46 6.10
C ASP A 71 9.83 6.38 6.81
N SER A 72 10.00 5.39 7.69
CA SER A 72 11.26 5.14 8.42
C SER A 72 12.15 4.09 7.76
N VAL A 73 11.69 3.47 6.66
CA VAL A 73 12.41 2.38 5.98
C VAL A 73 13.38 2.96 4.96
N ASP A 74 14.64 2.52 5.01
CA ASP A 74 15.60 2.81 3.95
C ASP A 74 15.23 2.02 2.69
N TYR A 75 14.86 2.73 1.62
CA TYR A 75 14.47 2.11 0.36
C TYR A 75 15.61 1.33 -0.31
N GLN A 76 16.87 1.56 0.07
CA GLN A 76 18.03 0.79 -0.40
C GLN A 76 18.17 -0.56 0.31
N SER A 77 17.53 -0.72 1.47
CA SER A 77 17.63 -1.86 2.38
C SER A 77 16.23 -2.21 2.94
N CYS A 78 15.25 -2.39 2.04
CA CYS A 78 13.85 -2.57 2.43
C CYS A 78 13.33 -4.01 2.34
N ASP A 79 14.20 -4.99 2.05
CA ASP A 79 13.79 -6.37 1.80
C ASP A 79 13.02 -6.99 2.98
N ASP A 80 13.54 -6.87 4.21
CA ASP A 80 12.87 -7.42 5.41
C ASP A 80 11.50 -6.80 5.65
N TYR A 81 11.38 -5.47 5.47
CA TYR A 81 10.10 -4.76 5.59
C TYR A 81 9.10 -5.24 4.52
N VAL A 82 9.56 -5.44 3.30
CA VAL A 82 8.71 -5.92 2.21
C VAL A 82 8.27 -7.37 2.47
N ASP A 83 9.13 -8.21 3.03
CA ASP A 83 8.80 -9.61 3.35
C ASP A 83 7.77 -9.67 4.52
N GLU A 84 7.87 -8.80 5.52
CA GLU A 84 6.83 -8.60 6.54
C GLU A 84 5.49 -8.18 5.91
N LEU A 85 5.53 -7.22 4.98
CA LEU A 85 4.34 -6.72 4.28
C LEU A 85 3.71 -7.79 3.37
N MET A 86 4.52 -8.59 2.69
CA MET A 86 4.06 -9.73 1.88
C MET A 86 3.37 -10.79 2.72
N THR A 87 3.89 -11.06 3.93
CA THR A 87 3.25 -11.97 4.90
C THR A 87 1.87 -11.44 5.29
N LEU A 88 1.78 -10.15 5.62
CA LEU A 88 0.52 -9.49 5.94
C LEU A 88 -0.46 -9.50 4.76
N CYS A 89 0.00 -9.28 3.53
CA CYS A 89 -0.85 -9.41 2.34
C CYS A 89 -1.41 -10.83 2.18
N SER A 90 -0.62 -11.86 2.48
CA SER A 90 -1.07 -13.26 2.44
C SER A 90 -2.14 -13.52 3.52
N ASP A 91 -1.97 -12.98 4.73
CA ASP A 91 -2.94 -13.08 5.82
C ASP A 91 -4.25 -12.35 5.49
N ILE A 92 -4.17 -11.11 4.97
CA ILE A 92 -5.33 -10.37 4.47
C ILE A 92 -6.04 -11.18 3.37
N THR A 93 -5.28 -11.75 2.42
CA THR A 93 -5.87 -12.59 1.36
C THR A 93 -6.61 -13.78 1.95
N ARG A 94 -6.05 -14.42 2.98
CA ARG A 94 -6.70 -15.55 3.66
C ARG A 94 -7.98 -15.14 4.37
N GLU A 95 -8.00 -14.02 5.08
CA GLU A 95 -9.21 -13.52 5.74
C GLU A 95 -10.31 -13.18 4.73
N CYS A 96 -9.95 -12.44 3.68
CA CYS A 96 -10.90 -11.94 2.69
C CYS A 96 -11.43 -13.06 1.78
N SER A 97 -10.56 -13.98 1.32
CA SER A 97 -10.91 -15.00 0.33
C SER A 97 -11.05 -16.42 0.89
N GLY A 98 -10.63 -16.65 2.14
CA GLY A 98 -10.55 -17.99 2.74
C GLY A 98 -9.30 -18.79 2.35
N SER A 99 -8.36 -18.23 1.57
CA SER A 99 -7.14 -18.90 1.13
C SER A 99 -5.94 -17.96 1.11
N SER A 100 -4.79 -18.42 1.63
CA SER A 100 -3.51 -17.69 1.57
C SER A 100 -2.88 -17.74 0.17
N PHE A 101 -1.79 -16.99 -0.06
CA PHE A 101 -1.07 -17.03 -1.34
C PHE A 101 -0.65 -18.44 -1.77
N ALA A 102 -0.13 -19.22 -0.82
CA ALA A 102 0.26 -20.61 -1.06
C ALA A 102 -0.95 -21.49 -1.47
N GLN A 103 -2.12 -21.28 -0.88
CA GLN A 103 -3.34 -22.03 -1.19
C GLN A 103 -3.93 -21.62 -2.54
N TRP A 104 -3.79 -20.34 -2.91
CA TRP A 104 -4.06 -19.82 -4.25
C TRP A 104 -3.06 -20.30 -5.31
N ARG A 105 -1.97 -20.98 -4.90
CA ARG A 105 -0.87 -21.40 -5.77
C ARG A 105 -0.29 -20.22 -6.57
N LEU A 106 -0.19 -19.05 -5.95
CA LEU A 106 0.65 -17.99 -6.47
C LEU A 106 2.07 -18.53 -6.53
N GLY A 107 2.57 -18.76 -7.74
CA GLY A 107 3.93 -19.22 -7.94
C GLY A 107 4.95 -18.18 -7.45
N ALA A 108 6.20 -18.61 -7.24
CA ALA A 108 7.28 -17.72 -6.80
C ALA A 108 7.45 -16.49 -7.71
N ASP A 109 7.21 -16.63 -9.02
CA ASP A 109 7.27 -15.52 -9.97
C ASP A 109 6.18 -14.47 -9.69
N ALA A 110 4.96 -14.89 -9.36
CA ALA A 110 3.86 -14.00 -9.05
C ALA A 110 4.09 -13.25 -7.72
N GLU A 111 4.54 -13.97 -6.70
CA GLU A 111 4.92 -13.35 -5.42
C GLU A 111 6.09 -12.36 -5.61
N SER A 112 7.06 -12.69 -6.46
CA SER A 112 8.17 -11.80 -6.84
C SER A 112 7.70 -10.53 -7.53
N GLU A 113 6.70 -10.58 -8.42
CA GLU A 113 6.12 -9.38 -9.03
C GLU A 113 5.39 -8.50 -8.01
N LEU A 114 4.62 -9.10 -7.09
CA LEU A 114 3.98 -8.33 -6.02
C LEU A 114 5.03 -7.69 -5.10
N ARG A 115 6.10 -8.42 -4.78
CA ARG A 115 7.25 -7.92 -4.01
C ARG A 115 7.87 -6.69 -4.68
N LYS A 116 8.06 -6.71 -6.01
CA LYS A 116 8.55 -5.55 -6.77
C LYS A 116 7.58 -4.36 -6.67
N GLY A 117 6.27 -4.60 -6.68
CA GLY A 117 5.25 -3.57 -6.46
C GLY A 117 5.40 -2.89 -5.10
N TRP A 118 5.64 -3.66 -4.04
CA TRP A 118 5.87 -3.12 -2.70
C TRP A 118 7.22 -2.41 -2.55
N ILE A 119 8.29 -2.92 -3.16
CA ILE A 119 9.57 -2.20 -3.24
C ILE A 119 9.40 -0.86 -3.95
N HIS A 120 8.60 -0.82 -5.03
CA HIS A 120 8.30 0.41 -5.72
C HIS A 120 7.55 1.40 -4.81
N PHE A 121 6.55 0.94 -4.05
CA PHE A 121 5.88 1.74 -3.03
C PHE A 121 6.88 2.32 -2.02
N VAL A 122 7.77 1.52 -1.44
CA VAL A 122 8.78 2.01 -0.47
C VAL A 122 9.67 3.09 -1.10
N ARG A 123 10.10 2.89 -2.35
CA ARG A 123 10.89 3.91 -3.07
C ARG A 123 10.10 5.19 -3.30
N LEU A 124 8.82 5.11 -3.66
CA LEU A 124 7.95 6.28 -3.86
C LEU A 124 7.76 7.09 -2.58
N ILE A 125 7.72 6.43 -1.42
CA ILE A 125 7.67 7.10 -0.11
C ILE A 125 9.05 7.69 0.21
N GLY A 126 10.12 6.91 0.04
CA GLY A 126 11.49 7.31 0.36
C GLY A 126 12.06 8.47 -0.48
N ILE A 127 11.59 8.64 -1.72
CA ILE A 127 11.94 9.81 -2.57
C ILE A 127 11.42 11.13 -1.97
N ARG A 128 10.36 11.06 -1.14
CA ARG A 128 9.78 12.22 -0.45
C ARG A 128 9.51 13.38 -1.41
N ASP A 129 8.71 13.10 -2.43
CA ASP A 129 8.29 14.14 -3.38
C ASP A 129 7.54 15.29 -2.69
N TYR A 130 7.41 16.41 -3.42
CA TYR A 130 6.85 17.65 -2.89
C TYR A 130 5.44 17.46 -2.32
N ASP A 131 4.60 16.66 -2.98
CA ASP A 131 3.22 16.45 -2.57
C ASP A 131 3.14 15.61 -1.28
N TRP A 132 3.96 14.56 -1.19
CA TRP A 132 4.08 13.75 0.02
C TRP A 132 4.57 14.59 1.20
N GLU A 133 5.60 15.43 1.02
CA GLU A 133 6.08 16.33 2.06
C GLU A 133 5.03 17.33 2.53
N ASN A 134 4.20 17.83 1.62
CA ASN A 134 3.10 18.73 1.99
C ASN A 134 2.03 18.02 2.81
N VAL A 135 1.68 16.78 2.44
CA VAL A 135 0.77 15.94 3.23
C VAL A 135 1.32 15.76 4.64
N MET A 136 2.59 15.38 4.77
CA MET A 136 3.24 15.18 6.08
C MET A 136 3.24 16.45 6.93
N LYS A 137 3.55 17.60 6.34
CA LYS A 137 3.53 18.90 7.04
C LYS A 137 2.13 19.28 7.47
N CYS A 138 1.16 19.22 6.55
CA CYS A 138 -0.22 19.53 6.87
C CYS A 138 -0.75 18.67 8.01
N LEU A 139 -0.40 17.37 8.06
CA LEU A 139 -0.79 16.50 9.16
C LEU A 139 -0.06 16.80 10.47
N SER A 140 1.22 17.18 10.40
CA SER A 140 2.01 17.53 11.59
C SER A 140 1.60 18.88 12.20
N ASP A 141 1.07 19.79 11.38
CA ASP A 141 0.58 21.12 11.81
C ASP A 141 -0.85 21.08 12.36
N LEU A 142 -1.56 19.94 12.26
CA LEU A 142 -2.88 19.78 12.87
C LEU A 142 -2.75 19.70 14.40
N PRO A 143 -3.52 20.50 15.16
CA PRO A 143 -3.56 20.38 16.61
C PRO A 143 -4.06 18.98 17.00
N GLU A 144 -3.36 18.32 17.94
CA GLU A 144 -3.62 16.93 18.40
C GLU A 144 -5.05 16.65 18.92
N HIS A 145 -5.89 17.68 19.07
CA HIS A 145 -7.22 17.59 19.70
C HIS A 145 -8.40 18.13 18.88
N ASP A 146 -8.20 18.55 17.64
CA ASP A 146 -9.32 19.04 16.81
C ASP A 146 -9.65 18.05 15.67
N GLU A 147 -10.42 17.00 15.99
CA GLU A 147 -11.15 16.24 14.97
C GLU A 147 -12.08 17.15 14.15
N ILE A 148 -12.48 18.29 14.72
CA ILE A 148 -13.41 19.28 14.14
C ILE A 148 -12.73 20.20 13.10
N SER A 149 -11.40 20.35 13.14
CA SER A 149 -10.66 21.25 12.25
C SER A 149 -10.11 20.57 10.99
N GLN A 150 -10.51 19.33 10.70
CA GLN A 150 -10.20 18.69 9.42
C GLN A 150 -10.98 19.36 8.29
N THR A 151 -10.30 20.22 7.53
CA THR A 151 -10.94 20.80 6.34
C THR A 151 -11.15 19.70 5.29
N LYS A 152 -12.28 19.75 4.57
CA LYS A 152 -12.56 18.85 3.42
C LYS A 152 -11.42 18.82 2.40
N ALA A 153 -10.64 19.90 2.30
CA ALA A 153 -9.48 19.99 1.42
C ALA A 153 -8.33 19.11 1.92
N THR A 154 -7.99 19.16 3.21
CA THR A 154 -6.98 18.31 3.85
C THR A 154 -7.32 16.84 3.67
N THR A 155 -8.56 16.44 3.99
CA THR A 155 -9.00 15.05 3.83
C THR A 155 -8.83 14.54 2.40
N LYS A 156 -9.27 15.32 1.40
CA LYS A 156 -9.12 14.95 -0.01
C LYS A 156 -7.66 14.83 -0.45
N MET A 157 -6.80 15.74 0.00
CA MET A 157 -5.37 15.71 -0.29
C MET A 157 -4.73 14.44 0.26
N VAL A 158 -5.03 14.08 1.52
CA VAL A 158 -4.52 12.85 2.16
C VAL A 158 -5.02 11.61 1.42
N GLN A 159 -6.32 11.54 1.13
CA GLN A 159 -6.91 10.41 0.37
C GLN A 159 -6.25 10.25 -1.00
N GLN A 160 -6.06 11.35 -1.74
CA GLN A 160 -5.39 11.31 -3.05
C GLN A 160 -3.95 10.81 -2.93
N ALA A 161 -3.19 11.29 -1.94
CA ALA A 161 -1.82 10.85 -1.72
C ALA A 161 -1.75 9.35 -1.38
N ILE A 162 -2.58 8.88 -0.43
CA ILE A 162 -2.67 7.46 -0.08
C ILE A 162 -2.99 6.61 -1.32
N HIS A 163 -4.02 7.02 -2.08
CA HIS A 163 -4.44 6.30 -3.28
C HIS A 163 -3.32 6.21 -4.31
N GLN A 164 -2.65 7.32 -4.62
CA GLN A 164 -1.56 7.36 -5.60
C GLN A 164 -0.39 6.47 -5.18
N LYS A 165 -0.01 6.46 -3.90
CA LYS A 165 1.10 5.64 -3.41
C LYS A 165 0.77 4.15 -3.43
N LEU A 166 -0.47 3.77 -3.09
CA LEU A 166 -0.90 2.37 -3.04
C LEU A 166 -1.38 1.82 -4.38
N LEU A 167 -1.56 2.65 -5.41
CA LEU A 167 -2.15 2.25 -6.68
C LEU A 167 -1.47 1.02 -7.30
N VAL A 168 -0.14 1.07 -7.47
CA VAL A 168 0.64 0.01 -8.13
C VAL A 168 0.59 -1.32 -7.36
N PRO A 169 0.94 -1.39 -6.07
CA PRO A 169 0.92 -2.66 -5.35
C PRO A 169 -0.49 -3.26 -5.27
N LEU A 170 -1.53 -2.45 -5.09
CA LEU A 170 -2.91 -2.95 -5.02
C LEU A 170 -3.42 -3.46 -6.37
N GLN A 171 -3.10 -2.78 -7.47
CA GLN A 171 -3.44 -3.26 -8.81
C GLN A 171 -2.72 -4.56 -9.16
N LEU A 172 -1.44 -4.68 -8.83
CA LEU A 172 -0.68 -5.92 -9.04
C LEU A 172 -1.25 -7.06 -8.21
N TRP A 173 -1.52 -6.85 -6.93
CA TRP A 173 -2.12 -7.85 -6.06
C TRP A 173 -3.46 -8.35 -6.61
N SER A 174 -4.32 -7.41 -6.99
CA SER A 174 -5.62 -7.67 -7.64
C SER A 174 -5.48 -8.50 -8.92
N PHE A 175 -4.57 -8.10 -9.80
CA PHE A 175 -4.30 -8.80 -11.06
C PHE A 175 -3.84 -10.24 -10.84
N LEU A 176 -2.92 -10.45 -9.90
CA LEU A 176 -2.34 -11.76 -9.62
C LEU A 176 -3.37 -12.73 -9.02
N LEU A 177 -4.24 -12.26 -8.12
CA LEU A 177 -5.33 -13.09 -7.59
C LEU A 177 -6.31 -13.52 -8.69
N ARG A 178 -6.70 -12.61 -9.59
CA ARG A 178 -7.58 -12.94 -10.71
C ARG A 178 -6.92 -13.89 -11.72
N ALA A 179 -5.63 -13.71 -11.97
CA ALA A 179 -4.86 -14.62 -12.84
C ALA A 179 -4.84 -16.04 -12.25
N ALA A 180 -4.63 -16.17 -10.94
CA ALA A 180 -4.68 -17.45 -10.23
C ALA A 180 -6.09 -18.08 -10.27
N ALA A 181 -7.15 -17.28 -10.09
CA ALA A 181 -8.54 -17.75 -10.20
C ALA A 181 -8.87 -18.29 -11.61
N GLY A 182 -8.46 -17.59 -12.66
CA GLY A 182 -8.66 -18.01 -14.05
C GLY A 182 -7.88 -19.29 -14.40
N ALA A 183 -6.66 -19.45 -13.86
CA ALA A 183 -5.87 -20.66 -14.01
C ALA A 183 -6.52 -21.87 -13.31
N ALA A 184 -7.16 -21.67 -12.14
CA ALA A 184 -7.85 -22.74 -11.43
C ALA A 184 -9.12 -23.23 -12.16
N GLY A 185 -9.85 -22.33 -12.83
CA GLY A 185 -11.03 -22.69 -13.64
C GLY A 185 -10.72 -23.45 -14.93
N SER A 186 -9.52 -23.25 -15.49
CA SER A 186 -9.06 -23.92 -16.72
C SER A 186 -8.38 -25.27 -16.47
N ALA A 187 -8.05 -25.60 -15.21
CA ALA A 187 -7.42 -26.86 -14.81
C ALA A 187 -8.41 -27.99 -14.47
N SER A 188 -9.70 -27.88 -14.84
CA SER A 188 -10.64 -29.01 -14.72
C SER A 188 -10.30 -30.08 -15.75
N PRO A 189 -9.97 -31.32 -15.35
CA PRO A 189 -9.67 -32.38 -16.29
C PRO A 189 -10.94 -32.76 -17.03
N ALA A 190 -10.84 -32.81 -18.35
CA ALA A 190 -11.82 -33.45 -19.22
C ALA A 190 -12.18 -34.83 -18.65
N LYS A 191 -13.40 -34.99 -18.14
CA LYS A 191 -14.02 -36.31 -18.02
C LYS A 191 -14.29 -36.83 -19.44
N ARG A 192 -13.28 -37.48 -20.03
CA ARG A 192 -13.53 -38.58 -20.98
C ARG A 192 -14.10 -39.73 -20.17
N GLN A 193 -15.34 -40.14 -20.44
CA GLN A 193 -15.68 -41.44 -21.02
C GLN A 193 -17.18 -41.75 -20.86
N GLY A 194 -17.75 -42.17 -21.98
CA GLY A 194 -19.02 -42.86 -22.09
C GLY A 194 -19.14 -43.41 -23.50
N TYR A 195 -18.28 -44.38 -23.83
CA TYR A 195 -18.55 -45.36 -24.89
C TYR A 195 -19.79 -46.14 -24.46
N VAL A 196 -20.88 -46.03 -25.22
CA VAL A 196 -21.69 -47.15 -25.77
C VAL A 196 -22.27 -46.66 -27.09
#